data_AF-A0A6A4HN65-F1
#
_entry.id   AF-A0A6A4HN65-F1
#
_cell.length_a   1.000
_cell.length_b   1.000
_cell.length_c   1.000
_cell.angle_alpha   90.00
_cell.angle_beta   90.00
_cell.angle_gamma   90.00
#
_symmetry.space_group_name_H-M   'P 1'
#
loop_
_entity.id
_entity.type
_entity.pdbx_description
1 polymer ?
#
loop_
_entity_poly.entity_id
_entity_poly.type
_entity_poly.pdbx_seq_one_letter_code
_entity_poly.pdbx_strand_id
1 'polypeptide(L)'
;MENRASDSLKFLGNKTEIAFAILSTFALDLPWIYSLFDPSVPVIMVSQPDSSGKSSVKNALPNWIKTSPFLKNGYGCMHMKFMLIFYKTGRLRVVISTANLVAYDWKDIENAVWFQDIPPLSKHITFEKRNTESFPYVMKRVLDNVHVIPALSIMLKQGHPNLPIKATADICTQWDWSKVKVHLVPSVAGKHEGWPNVIQTGHTRLMKTVRGMGLATGRGANEKKLELEYQGSSIGQYTTQWMNEFYHSAKGESAQDWLDKPKSRREKLPYPEMKVLFPTLATVRSSQHEERGGGTIFLRRAQWEARNFPRQLFYDSRSKAGNTLMHTKMIITTVSSQKPSSSKREVINVDTDSDSDTEDDDDIEVIDNYVGWAYLGSHNFTPSAWGTLSGSAFNPVMNIRNYRTRNSVPFEGYCASGTNSAL
;
A
#
# COMPACT_ATOMS: atom_id res chain seq x y z
N MET A 1 30.36 11.27 -0.10
CA MET A 1 29.30 10.94 0.88
C MET A 1 27.92 10.79 0.23
N GLU A 2 27.59 11.57 -0.80
CA GLU A 2 26.34 11.49 -1.59
C GLU A 2 26.21 10.24 -2.50
N ASN A 3 27.33 9.64 -2.93
CA ASN A 3 27.32 8.58 -3.95
C ASN A 3 26.43 7.38 -3.61
N ARG A 4 26.40 6.89 -2.37
CA ARG A 4 25.59 5.70 -2.01
C ARG A 4 24.08 5.95 -2.04
N ALA A 5 23.62 7.15 -1.66
CA ALA A 5 22.19 7.49 -1.74
C ALA A 5 21.73 7.61 -3.20
N SER A 6 22.58 8.23 -4.04
CA SER A 6 22.36 8.33 -5.48
C SER A 6 22.40 6.96 -6.17
N ASP A 7 23.25 6.03 -5.70
CA ASP A 7 23.30 4.66 -6.20
C ASP A 7 21.97 3.92 -6.01
N SER A 8 21.31 4.11 -4.86
CA SER A 8 19.99 3.53 -4.58
C SER A 8 18.86 4.12 -5.44
N LEU A 9 19.11 5.24 -6.12
CA LEU A 9 18.17 5.93 -7.00
C LEU A 9 18.54 5.76 -8.49
N LYS A 10 19.38 4.77 -8.84
CA LYS A 10 19.72 4.47 -10.25
C LYS A 10 18.50 4.17 -11.12
N PHE A 11 17.39 3.73 -10.53
CA PHE A 11 16.10 3.60 -11.23
C PHE A 11 15.49 4.96 -11.65
N LEU A 12 16.08 6.12 -11.34
CA LEU A 12 15.68 7.37 -11.99
C LEU A 12 16.23 7.46 -13.43
N GLY A 13 17.29 6.72 -13.75
CA GLY A 13 17.94 6.76 -15.05
C GLY A 13 18.74 8.05 -15.28
N ASN A 14 19.02 8.36 -16.55
CA ASN A 14 19.76 9.56 -16.91
C ASN A 14 18.89 10.81 -16.71
N LYS A 15 19.36 11.75 -15.88
CA LYS A 15 18.64 12.99 -15.54
C LYS A 15 18.36 13.86 -16.76
N THR A 16 19.23 13.83 -17.78
CA THR A 16 19.06 14.62 -19.02
C THR A 16 17.93 14.09 -19.90
N GLU A 17 17.45 12.88 -19.67
CA GLU A 17 16.33 12.28 -20.40
C GLU A 17 14.98 12.55 -19.74
N ILE A 18 14.96 13.08 -18.51
CA ILE A 18 13.72 13.41 -17.81
C ILE A 18 13.13 14.68 -18.44
N ALA A 19 11.84 14.62 -18.77
CA ALA A 19 11.08 15.74 -19.33
C ALA A 19 10.25 16.45 -18.25
N PHE A 20 9.69 15.70 -17.30
CA PHE A 20 8.81 16.20 -16.25
C PHE A 20 8.73 15.18 -15.11
N ALA A 21 8.49 15.63 -13.88
CA ALA A 21 8.20 14.72 -12.77
C ALA A 21 7.10 15.22 -11.83
N ILE A 22 6.35 14.28 -11.26
CA ILE A 22 5.48 14.51 -10.09
C ILE A 22 6.00 13.63 -8.96
N LEU A 23 6.47 14.24 -7.89
CA LEU A 23 7.05 13.58 -6.73
C LEU A 23 6.13 13.77 -5.53
N SER A 24 6.02 12.76 -4.68
CA SER A 24 5.28 12.84 -3.42
C SER A 24 6.08 12.20 -2.31
N THR A 25 6.13 12.86 -1.15
CA THR A 25 6.80 12.35 0.04
C THR A 25 6.32 13.06 1.31
N PHE A 26 6.58 12.46 2.47
CA PHE A 26 6.28 13.08 3.76
C PHE A 26 7.42 13.99 4.22
N ALA A 27 8.60 13.42 4.49
CA ALA A 27 9.81 14.17 4.79
C ALA A 27 10.63 14.39 3.50
N LEU A 28 11.22 15.57 3.37
CA LEU A 28 11.96 15.96 2.18
C LEU A 28 13.16 16.83 2.52
N ASP A 29 14.25 16.63 1.79
CA ASP A 29 15.41 17.51 1.72
C ASP A 29 15.42 18.15 0.33
N LEU A 30 14.90 19.37 0.20
CA LEU A 30 14.66 19.97 -1.11
C LEU A 30 15.95 20.21 -1.91
N PRO A 31 17.04 20.75 -1.33
CA PRO A 31 18.34 20.83 -2.02
C PRO A 31 18.85 19.48 -2.52
N TRP A 32 18.79 18.42 -1.68
CA TRP A 32 19.23 17.10 -2.09
C TRP A 32 18.38 16.55 -3.25
N ILE A 33 17.05 16.67 -3.17
CA ILE A 33 16.15 16.20 -4.24
C ILE A 33 16.39 17.00 -5.52
N TYR A 34 16.59 18.31 -5.42
CA TYR A 34 16.87 19.15 -6.59
C TYR A 34 18.12 18.70 -7.32
N SER A 35 19.17 18.29 -6.58
CA SER A 35 20.39 17.74 -7.17
C SER A 35 20.16 16.45 -7.99
N LEU A 36 19.03 15.75 -7.77
CA LEU A 36 18.65 14.54 -8.49
C LEU A 36 18.09 14.81 -9.89
N PHE A 37 17.83 16.06 -10.26
CA PHE A 37 17.28 16.44 -11.56
C PHE A 37 18.15 17.51 -12.23
N ASP A 38 18.05 17.60 -13.55
CA ASP A 38 18.56 18.77 -14.26
C ASP A 38 17.70 20.00 -13.88
N PRO A 39 18.30 21.17 -13.57
CA PRO A 39 17.56 22.39 -13.19
C PRO A 39 16.47 22.84 -14.17
N SER A 40 16.59 22.47 -15.45
CA SER A 40 15.60 22.79 -16.49
C SER A 40 14.33 21.94 -16.42
N VAL A 41 14.35 20.82 -15.68
CA VAL A 41 13.23 19.87 -15.62
C VAL A 41 12.11 20.42 -14.72
N PRO A 42 10.88 20.57 -15.24
CA PRO A 42 9.74 20.91 -14.41
C PRO A 42 9.38 19.78 -13.43
N VAL A 43 9.14 20.13 -12.18
CA VAL A 43 8.74 19.16 -11.13
C VAL A 43 7.58 19.68 -10.29
N ILE A 44 6.53 18.85 -10.13
CA ILE A 44 5.51 19.05 -9.10
C ILE A 44 5.91 18.26 -7.86
N MET A 45 6.17 18.94 -6.76
CA MET A 45 6.53 18.35 -5.47
C MET A 45 5.34 18.38 -4.50
N VAL A 46 4.68 17.24 -4.33
CA VAL A 46 3.60 17.03 -3.38
C VAL A 46 4.17 16.77 -1.99
N SER A 47 3.74 17.53 -0.98
CA SER A 47 4.29 17.47 0.37
C SER A 47 3.23 17.61 1.47
N GLN A 48 3.64 17.34 2.71
CA GLN A 48 2.86 17.61 3.92
C GLN A 48 2.42 19.10 3.98
N PRO A 49 1.13 19.41 4.23
CA PRO A 49 0.70 20.77 4.49
C PRO A 49 1.25 21.27 5.84
N ASP A 50 1.28 22.59 6.01
CA ASP A 50 1.66 23.20 7.28
C ASP A 50 0.65 22.91 8.41
N SER A 51 0.91 23.46 9.60
CA SER A 51 0.07 23.27 10.79
C SER A 51 -1.37 23.77 10.62
N SER A 52 -1.65 24.67 9.66
CA SER A 52 -3.02 25.07 9.35
C SER A 52 -3.82 23.97 8.65
N GLY A 53 -3.12 23.05 7.98
CA GLY A 53 -3.71 22.00 7.16
C GLY A 53 -4.40 22.52 5.90
N LYS A 54 -4.26 23.80 5.54
CA LYS A 54 -4.81 24.32 4.29
C LYS A 54 -4.03 23.74 3.09
N SER A 55 -4.73 23.50 1.99
CA SER A 55 -4.07 23.18 0.73
C SER A 55 -3.26 24.37 0.27
N SER A 56 -2.10 24.13 -0.36
CA SER A 56 -1.21 25.19 -0.83
C SER A 56 -0.60 24.84 -2.18
N VAL A 57 -0.29 25.87 -2.97
CA VAL A 57 0.54 25.75 -4.18
C VAL A 57 1.46 26.95 -4.26
N LYS A 58 2.75 26.72 -4.48
CA LYS A 58 3.75 27.79 -4.62
C LYS A 58 4.95 27.35 -5.45
N ASN A 59 5.61 28.30 -6.09
CA ASN A 59 6.94 28.08 -6.64
C ASN A 59 7.91 27.77 -5.50
N ALA A 60 8.72 26.72 -5.66
CA ALA A 60 9.64 26.26 -4.61
C ALA A 60 11.10 26.41 -5.01
N LEU A 61 11.42 26.09 -6.27
CA LEU A 61 12.73 26.22 -6.91
C LEU A 61 12.50 26.54 -8.40
N PRO A 62 13.54 26.92 -9.18
CA PRO A 62 13.39 27.09 -10.62
C PRO A 62 12.75 25.85 -11.26
N ASN A 63 11.71 26.07 -12.08
CA ASN A 63 10.87 25.05 -12.70
C ASN A 63 10.08 24.13 -11.75
N TRP A 64 10.10 24.37 -10.43
CA TRP A 64 9.49 23.48 -9.44
C TRP A 64 8.31 24.13 -8.73
N ILE A 65 7.16 23.46 -8.77
CA ILE A 65 5.97 23.84 -8.01
C ILE A 65 5.79 22.87 -6.85
N LYS A 66 5.73 23.39 -5.63
CA LYS A 66 5.36 22.62 -4.44
C LYS A 66 3.87 22.76 -4.18
N THR A 67 3.21 21.63 -3.93
CA THR A 67 1.79 21.56 -3.58
C THR A 67 1.56 20.72 -2.32
N SER A 68 0.47 20.99 -1.61
CA SER A 68 0.03 20.19 -0.47
C SER A 68 -1.49 20.05 -0.45
N PRO A 69 -2.04 18.87 -0.11
CA PRO A 69 -3.48 18.70 0.06
C PRO A 69 -3.99 19.33 1.36
N PHE A 70 -5.31 19.39 1.48
CA PHE A 70 -5.99 19.80 2.69
C PHE A 70 -5.95 18.71 3.77
N LEU A 71 -5.66 19.08 5.01
CA LEU A 71 -5.84 18.25 6.21
C LEU A 71 -6.72 19.01 7.19
N LYS A 72 -7.85 18.41 7.57
CA LYS A 72 -8.80 19.05 8.48
C LYS A 72 -8.12 19.38 9.81
N ASN A 73 -8.09 20.66 10.15
CA ASN A 73 -7.48 21.20 11.36
C ASN A 73 -5.98 20.87 11.50
N GLY A 74 -5.26 20.66 10.40
CA GLY A 74 -3.85 20.27 10.41
C GLY A 74 -3.55 18.87 10.95
N TYR A 75 -4.57 18.09 11.33
CA TYR A 75 -4.38 16.75 11.88
C TYR A 75 -4.27 15.71 10.76
N GLY A 76 -3.22 14.88 10.85
CA GLY A 76 -2.94 13.80 9.90
C GLY A 76 -1.63 13.98 9.16
N CYS A 77 -1.38 13.11 8.19
CA CYS A 77 -0.16 13.17 7.38
C CYS A 77 -0.44 12.93 5.89
N MET A 78 0.17 13.72 5.01
CA MET A 78 0.43 13.39 3.62
C MET A 78 1.65 12.47 3.55
N HIS A 79 1.40 11.16 3.65
CA HIS A 79 2.42 10.13 3.74
C HIS A 79 2.47 9.27 2.46
N MET A 80 1.88 9.75 1.36
CA MET A 80 2.04 9.17 0.03
C MET A 80 3.49 9.34 -0.43
N LYS A 81 4.05 8.29 -1.03
CA LYS A 81 5.44 8.23 -1.48
C LYS A 81 5.47 7.61 -2.86
N PHE A 82 5.43 8.47 -3.86
CA PHE A 82 5.37 8.06 -5.25
C PHE A 82 6.15 9.01 -6.14
N MET A 83 6.55 8.51 -7.31
CA MET A 83 7.13 9.31 -8.38
C MET A 83 6.46 8.93 -9.69
N LEU A 84 5.99 9.92 -10.44
CA LEU A 84 5.65 9.80 -11.85
C LEU A 84 6.74 10.54 -12.61
N ILE A 85 7.59 9.80 -13.32
CA ILE A 85 8.74 10.35 -14.04
C ILE A 85 8.47 10.18 -15.52
N PHE A 86 8.38 11.28 -16.24
CA PHE A 86 8.12 11.30 -17.66
C PHE A 86 9.43 11.58 -18.38
N TYR A 87 9.76 10.74 -19.36
CA TYR A 87 11.01 10.85 -20.12
C TYR A 87 10.74 11.47 -21.49
N LYS A 88 11.77 12.11 -22.07
CA LYS A 88 11.74 12.72 -23.41
C LYS A 88 11.41 11.71 -24.51
N THR A 89 11.61 10.42 -24.26
CA THR A 89 11.21 9.31 -25.15
C THR A 89 9.71 9.01 -25.14
N GLY A 90 8.92 9.66 -24.29
CA GLY A 90 7.50 9.39 -24.06
C GLY A 90 7.22 8.31 -23.01
N ARG A 91 8.24 7.58 -22.55
CA ARG A 91 8.12 6.60 -21.47
C ARG A 91 7.69 7.28 -20.16
N LEU A 92 6.77 6.66 -19.43
CA LEU A 92 6.44 7.00 -18.04
C LEU A 92 7.03 5.93 -17.13
N ARG A 93 7.70 6.33 -16.05
CA ARG A 93 8.06 5.44 -14.93
C ARG A 93 7.21 5.80 -13.73
N VAL A 94 6.49 4.82 -13.19
CA VAL A 94 5.79 4.96 -11.92
C VAL A 94 6.63 4.30 -10.85
N VAL A 95 6.82 4.98 -9.74
CA VAL A 95 7.56 4.50 -8.56
C VAL A 95 6.66 4.64 -7.35
N ILE A 96 6.58 3.61 -6.52
CA ILE A 96 5.94 3.61 -5.20
C ILE A 96 6.97 3.13 -4.19
N SER A 97 7.23 3.91 -3.14
CA SER A 97 8.28 3.58 -2.16
C SER A 97 7.81 3.67 -0.71
N THR A 98 8.60 3.10 0.19
CA THR A 98 8.46 3.30 1.65
C THR A 98 9.31 4.47 2.16
N ALA A 99 10.32 4.88 1.38
CA ALA A 99 11.31 5.90 1.72
C ALA A 99 10.78 7.33 1.55
N ASN A 100 11.11 8.19 2.52
CA ASN A 100 11.03 9.64 2.34
C ASN A 100 12.09 10.11 1.35
N LEU A 101 12.00 11.36 0.88
CA LEU A 101 12.98 11.91 -0.05
C LEU A 101 14.04 12.71 0.74
N VAL A 102 14.81 11.98 1.54
CA VAL A 102 15.94 12.47 2.34
C VAL A 102 17.07 11.46 2.20
N ALA A 103 18.33 11.91 2.08
CA ALA A 103 19.44 11.04 1.68
C ALA A 103 19.63 9.80 2.59
N TYR A 104 19.42 9.95 3.90
CA TYR A 104 19.61 8.85 4.86
C TYR A 104 18.58 7.73 4.68
N ASP A 105 17.34 8.02 4.24
CA ASP A 105 16.32 6.99 3.96
C ASP A 105 16.74 6.08 2.79
N TRP A 106 17.60 6.57 1.89
CA TRP A 106 18.09 5.84 0.72
C TRP A 106 19.48 5.23 0.91
N LYS A 107 20.15 5.54 2.03
CA LYS A 107 21.54 5.15 2.29
C LYS A 107 21.68 4.22 3.50
N ASP A 108 20.99 4.55 4.58
CA ASP A 108 21.28 4.01 5.92
C ASP A 108 20.13 3.14 6.46
N ILE A 109 18.96 3.16 5.80
CA ILE A 109 17.71 2.55 6.28
C ILE A 109 17.16 1.62 5.22
N GLU A 110 16.75 0.40 5.61
CA GLU A 110 16.08 -0.50 4.68
C GLU A 110 14.69 0.05 4.32
N ASN A 111 14.52 0.24 3.01
CA ASN A 111 13.28 0.65 2.37
C ASN A 111 13.04 -0.26 1.16
N ALA A 112 11.81 -0.24 0.67
CA ALA A 112 11.40 -1.03 -0.48
C ALA A 112 10.72 -0.14 -1.51
N VAL A 113 10.98 -0.46 -2.77
CA VAL A 113 10.55 0.30 -3.94
C VAL A 113 9.95 -0.67 -4.94
N TRP A 114 8.73 -0.37 -5.39
CA TRP A 114 8.20 -0.91 -6.62
C TRP A 114 8.31 0.17 -7.69
N PHE A 115 8.77 -0.18 -8.88
CA PHE A 115 8.67 0.70 -10.04
C PHE A 115 8.38 -0.11 -11.31
N GLN A 116 7.73 0.55 -12.26
CA GLN A 116 7.46 -0.02 -13.57
C GLN A 116 7.50 1.06 -14.63
N ASP A 117 8.09 0.70 -15.78
CA ASP A 117 8.03 1.49 -17.00
C ASP A 117 6.75 1.19 -17.77
N ILE A 118 6.09 2.26 -18.20
CA ILE A 118 4.88 2.23 -19.00
C ILE A 118 5.18 2.93 -20.33
N PRO A 119 5.15 2.21 -21.46
CA PRO A 119 5.42 2.81 -22.77
C PRO A 119 4.26 3.74 -23.18
N PRO A 120 4.54 4.75 -24.01
CA PRO A 120 3.48 5.58 -24.58
C PRO A 120 2.63 4.76 -25.56
N LEU A 121 1.36 5.12 -25.68
CA LEU A 121 0.50 4.59 -26.74
C LEU A 121 0.87 5.24 -28.08
N SER A 122 0.75 4.48 -29.17
CA SER A 122 0.90 5.02 -30.53
C SER A 122 -0.21 6.01 -30.90
N LYS A 123 -1.38 5.89 -30.28
CA LYS A 123 -2.52 6.81 -30.39
C LYS A 123 -3.19 6.98 -29.04
N HIS A 124 -3.56 8.22 -28.69
CA HIS A 124 -4.30 8.47 -27.46
C HIS A 124 -5.68 7.79 -27.52
N ILE A 125 -6.08 7.17 -26.42
CA ILE A 125 -7.41 6.55 -26.29
C ILE A 125 -8.40 7.51 -25.62
N THR A 126 -9.70 7.23 -25.78
CA THR A 126 -10.75 7.99 -25.10
C THR A 126 -10.75 7.68 -23.61
N PHE A 127 -10.91 8.71 -22.78
CA PHE A 127 -11.01 8.52 -21.34
C PHE A 127 -12.31 7.82 -20.94
N GLU A 128 -12.21 6.58 -20.49
CA GLU A 128 -13.34 5.78 -20.03
C GLU A 128 -13.70 6.10 -18.57
N LYS A 129 -14.73 6.94 -18.36
CA LYS A 129 -15.18 7.33 -17.02
C LYS A 129 -15.67 6.17 -16.15
N ARG A 130 -16.07 5.04 -16.76
CA ARG A 130 -16.63 3.86 -16.07
C ARG A 130 -15.55 2.89 -15.58
N ASN A 131 -14.33 2.95 -16.10
CA ASN A 131 -13.23 2.09 -15.69
C ASN A 131 -12.53 2.63 -14.42
N THR A 132 -13.29 2.74 -13.34
CA THR A 132 -12.88 3.41 -12.10
C THR A 132 -11.89 2.61 -11.26
N GLU A 133 -11.64 1.35 -11.64
CA GLU A 133 -10.84 0.38 -10.88
C GLU A 133 -9.45 0.16 -11.46
N SER A 134 -9.21 0.53 -12.72
CA SER A 134 -7.91 0.43 -13.37
C SER A 134 -6.83 1.23 -12.61
N PHE A 135 -5.59 0.74 -12.64
CA PHE A 135 -4.45 1.42 -12.05
C PHE A 135 -4.36 2.91 -12.44
N PRO A 136 -4.39 3.30 -13.74
CA PRO A 136 -4.30 4.71 -14.12
C PRO A 136 -5.46 5.55 -13.58
N TYR A 137 -6.69 5.03 -13.54
CA TYR A 137 -7.81 5.78 -13.00
C TYR A 137 -7.66 6.02 -11.50
N VAL A 138 -7.23 5.01 -10.74
CA VAL A 138 -6.98 5.16 -9.29
C VAL A 138 -5.82 6.12 -9.05
N MET A 139 -4.76 6.07 -9.87
CA MET A 139 -3.65 7.02 -9.80
C MET A 139 -4.11 8.45 -10.12
N LYS A 140 -4.98 8.63 -11.11
CA LYS A 140 -5.57 9.93 -11.44
C LYS A 140 -6.33 10.49 -10.23
N ARG A 141 -7.15 9.66 -9.59
CA ARG A 141 -7.86 10.04 -8.35
C ARG A 141 -6.89 10.41 -7.23
N VAL A 142 -5.77 9.70 -7.10
CA VAL A 142 -4.70 10.06 -6.16
C VAL A 142 -4.13 11.45 -6.46
N LEU A 143 -3.76 11.73 -7.71
CA LEU A 143 -3.21 13.04 -8.12
C LEU A 143 -4.19 14.18 -7.82
N ASP A 144 -5.48 13.98 -8.08
CA ASP A 144 -6.51 14.96 -7.76
C ASP A 144 -6.60 15.21 -6.25
N ASN A 145 -6.62 14.14 -5.45
CA ASN A 145 -6.74 14.21 -4.00
C ASN A 145 -5.50 14.80 -3.32
N VAL A 146 -4.33 14.71 -3.94
CA VAL A 146 -3.10 15.32 -3.46
C VAL A 146 -2.80 16.68 -4.08
N HIS A 147 -3.83 17.32 -4.64
CA HIS A 147 -3.79 18.72 -5.08
C HIS A 147 -2.81 18.99 -6.23
N VAL A 148 -2.68 18.02 -7.16
CA VAL A 148 -1.84 18.16 -8.35
C VAL A 148 -2.51 19.02 -9.43
N ILE A 149 -3.85 18.99 -9.55
CA ILE A 149 -4.57 19.76 -10.58
C ILE A 149 -4.20 21.26 -10.54
N PRO A 150 -4.23 21.95 -9.38
CA PRO A 150 -3.89 23.37 -9.34
C PRO A 150 -2.40 23.63 -9.60
N ALA A 151 -1.51 22.73 -9.19
CA ALA A 151 -0.08 22.82 -9.50
C ALA A 151 0.21 22.70 -10.99
N LEU A 152 -0.40 21.71 -11.66
CA LEU A 152 -0.28 21.52 -13.11
C LEU A 152 -0.84 22.74 -13.86
N SER A 153 -1.96 23.29 -13.39
CA SER A 153 -2.56 24.50 -13.96
C SER A 153 -1.61 25.70 -13.89
N ILE A 154 -0.84 25.86 -12.81
CA ILE A 154 0.15 26.94 -12.70
C ILE A 154 1.35 26.69 -13.62
N MET A 155 1.85 25.45 -13.73
CA MET A 155 2.94 25.14 -14.67
C MET A 155 2.56 25.47 -16.12
N LEU A 156 1.34 25.11 -16.52
CA LEU A 156 0.81 25.42 -17.85
C LEU A 156 0.72 26.93 -18.09
N LYS A 157 0.21 27.69 -17.11
CA LYS A 157 0.13 29.16 -17.20
C LYS A 157 1.49 29.84 -17.26
N GLN A 158 2.48 29.29 -16.56
CA GLN A 158 3.86 29.79 -16.57
C GLN A 158 4.65 29.34 -17.81
N GLY A 159 4.06 28.55 -18.70
CA GLY A 159 4.71 28.12 -19.95
C GLY A 159 5.90 27.18 -19.74
N HIS A 160 5.87 26.32 -18.71
CA HIS A 160 6.96 25.36 -18.49
C HIS A 160 7.11 24.44 -19.72
N PRO A 161 8.34 24.23 -20.21
CA PRO A 161 8.57 23.45 -21.41
C PRO A 161 8.30 21.96 -21.16
N ASN A 162 8.00 21.21 -22.23
CA ASN A 162 8.00 19.74 -22.23
C ASN A 162 7.04 19.08 -21.22
N LEU A 163 5.92 19.71 -20.86
CA LEU A 163 4.88 19.07 -20.04
C LEU A 163 4.15 17.98 -20.87
N PRO A 164 4.30 16.69 -20.54
CA PRO A 164 3.69 15.60 -21.29
C PRO A 164 2.20 15.45 -21.00
N ILE A 165 1.72 16.04 -19.90
CA ILE A 165 0.31 16.05 -19.50
C ILE A 165 -0.18 17.48 -19.33
N LYS A 166 -1.44 17.71 -19.68
CA LYS A 166 -2.20 18.95 -19.47
C LYS A 166 -3.29 18.77 -18.41
N ALA A 167 -3.70 17.52 -18.15
CA ALA A 167 -4.63 17.16 -17.10
C ALA A 167 -4.18 15.85 -16.42
N THR A 168 -4.60 15.61 -15.17
CA THR A 168 -4.35 14.34 -14.48
C THR A 168 -4.97 13.14 -15.20
N ALA A 169 -6.03 13.36 -15.98
CA ALA A 169 -6.69 12.34 -16.80
C ALA A 169 -5.83 11.84 -17.99
N ASP A 170 -4.83 12.60 -18.40
CA ASP A 170 -3.95 12.23 -19.51
C ASP A 170 -3.15 10.95 -19.23
N ILE A 171 -2.87 10.66 -17.96
CA ILE A 171 -2.21 9.41 -17.58
C ILE A 171 -3.03 8.18 -17.98
N CYS A 172 -4.36 8.33 -18.10
CA CYS A 172 -5.28 7.27 -18.47
C CYS A 172 -5.40 7.07 -19.98
N THR A 173 -4.91 8.01 -20.79
CA THR A 173 -5.19 8.05 -22.23
C THR A 173 -3.96 8.00 -23.11
N GLN A 174 -2.78 8.29 -22.57
CA GLN A 174 -1.55 8.41 -23.38
C GLN A 174 -0.53 7.27 -23.16
N TRP A 175 -0.71 6.42 -22.14
CA TRP A 175 0.23 5.33 -21.80
C TRP A 175 -0.44 3.95 -21.82
N ASP A 176 0.33 2.93 -22.20
CA ASP A 176 -0.14 1.55 -22.28
C ASP A 176 0.06 0.80 -20.95
N TRP A 177 -1.02 0.72 -20.17
CA TRP A 177 -1.05 0.08 -18.86
C TRP A 177 -1.25 -1.44 -18.89
N SER A 178 -1.33 -2.09 -20.07
CA SER A 178 -1.68 -3.51 -20.21
C SER A 178 -0.78 -4.48 -19.43
N LYS A 179 0.50 -4.10 -19.24
CA LYS A 179 1.50 -4.87 -18.49
C LYS A 179 1.50 -4.59 -16.99
N VAL A 180 0.72 -3.63 -16.49
CA VAL A 180 0.64 -3.37 -15.05
C VAL A 180 -0.31 -4.36 -14.40
N LYS A 181 0.23 -5.27 -13.59
CA LYS A 181 -0.54 -6.33 -12.90
C LYS A 181 -0.83 -6.02 -11.44
N VAL A 182 -0.20 -4.98 -10.89
CA VAL A 182 -0.41 -4.57 -9.50
C VAL A 182 -1.64 -3.69 -9.36
N HIS A 183 -2.27 -3.71 -8.20
CA HIS A 183 -3.43 -2.88 -7.89
C HIS A 183 -3.12 -1.79 -6.88
N LEU A 184 -3.52 -0.55 -7.18
CA LEU A 184 -3.31 0.60 -6.29
C LEU A 184 -4.37 0.64 -5.17
N VAL A 185 -3.91 0.77 -3.92
CA VAL A 185 -4.68 0.88 -2.68
C VAL A 185 -4.31 2.18 -1.97
N PRO A 186 -5.01 3.29 -2.28
CA PRO A 186 -4.81 4.56 -1.58
C PRO A 186 -5.62 4.64 -0.28
N SER A 187 -5.14 5.45 0.65
CA SER A 187 -5.90 6.08 1.73
C SER A 187 -5.93 7.56 1.50
N VAL A 188 -7.12 8.15 1.50
CA VAL A 188 -7.37 9.59 1.35
C VAL A 188 -7.90 10.12 2.67
N ALA A 189 -7.27 11.14 3.24
CA ALA A 189 -7.74 11.73 4.49
C ALA A 189 -9.14 12.33 4.32
N GLY A 190 -10.02 12.10 5.30
CA GLY A 190 -11.39 12.58 5.26
C GLY A 190 -12.39 11.59 5.84
N LYS A 191 -13.64 12.05 5.85
CA LYS A 191 -14.83 11.26 6.15
C LYS A 191 -15.46 10.86 4.81
N HIS A 192 -15.55 9.56 4.55
CA HIS A 192 -16.09 9.01 3.30
C HIS A 192 -17.41 8.31 3.61
N GLU A 193 -18.50 8.77 3.01
CA GLU A 193 -19.86 8.30 3.30
C GLU A 193 -20.45 7.56 2.10
N GLY A 194 -21.15 6.46 2.38
CA GLY A 194 -21.77 5.61 1.37
C GLY A 194 -20.78 4.68 0.68
N TRP A 195 -21.25 3.48 0.30
CA TRP A 195 -20.42 2.44 -0.31
C TRP A 195 -19.56 2.93 -1.50
N PRO A 196 -20.08 3.76 -2.44
CA PRO A 196 -19.28 4.26 -3.55
C PRO A 196 -17.99 4.96 -3.12
N ASN A 197 -17.95 5.64 -1.98
CA ASN A 197 -16.76 6.33 -1.47
C ASN A 197 -15.98 5.45 -0.48
N VAL A 198 -16.67 4.70 0.38
CA VAL A 198 -16.07 3.85 1.42
C VAL A 198 -15.11 2.82 0.82
N ILE A 199 -15.44 2.20 -0.32
CA ILE A 199 -14.61 1.15 -0.93
C ILE A 199 -13.44 1.68 -1.79
N GLN A 200 -13.27 3.00 -1.88
CA GLN A 200 -12.21 3.61 -2.70
C GLN A 200 -10.92 3.88 -1.93
N THR A 201 -10.95 3.72 -0.61
CA THR A 201 -9.87 4.18 0.28
C THR A 201 -9.62 3.19 1.43
N GLY A 202 -8.42 3.20 2.00
CA GLY A 202 -8.14 2.47 3.25
C GLY A 202 -8.23 0.94 3.17
N HIS A 203 -8.51 0.32 4.30
CA HIS A 203 -8.59 -1.15 4.38
C HIS A 203 -9.80 -1.71 3.60
N THR A 204 -10.85 -0.93 3.39
CA THR A 204 -11.99 -1.31 2.53
C THR A 204 -11.63 -1.30 1.05
N ARG A 205 -10.68 -0.44 0.62
CA ARG A 205 -10.07 -0.57 -0.71
C ARG A 205 -9.22 -1.82 -0.81
N LEU A 206 -8.40 -2.12 0.21
CA LEU A 206 -7.64 -3.38 0.27
C LEU A 206 -8.58 -4.58 0.12
N MET A 207 -9.67 -4.62 0.88
CA MET A 207 -10.71 -5.64 0.78
C MET A 207 -11.23 -5.81 -0.64
N LYS A 208 -11.65 -4.69 -1.27
CA LYS A 208 -12.16 -4.71 -2.64
C LYS A 208 -11.13 -5.25 -3.61
N THR A 209 -9.87 -4.88 -3.43
CA THR A 209 -8.76 -5.34 -4.27
C THR A 209 -8.47 -6.83 -4.08
N VAL A 210 -8.35 -7.32 -2.84
CA VAL A 210 -8.16 -8.75 -2.55
C VAL A 210 -9.29 -9.58 -3.15
N ARG A 211 -10.54 -9.13 -2.96
CA ARG A 211 -11.72 -9.79 -3.54
C ARG A 211 -11.71 -9.76 -5.07
N GLY A 212 -11.33 -8.64 -5.68
CA GLY A 212 -11.23 -8.49 -7.13
C GLY A 212 -10.14 -9.35 -7.77
N MET A 213 -9.10 -9.71 -7.00
CA MET A 213 -8.08 -10.67 -7.42
C MET A 213 -8.51 -12.14 -7.26
N GLY A 214 -9.74 -12.41 -6.78
CA GLY A 214 -10.20 -13.78 -6.50
C GLY A 214 -9.65 -14.37 -5.20
N LEU A 215 -8.92 -13.61 -4.39
CA LEU A 215 -8.21 -14.10 -3.20
C LEU A 215 -9.02 -13.97 -1.90
N ALA A 216 -10.35 -13.89 -2.01
CA ALA A 216 -11.18 -13.88 -0.83
C ALA A 216 -11.15 -15.27 -0.16
N THR A 217 -10.99 -15.34 1.15
CA THR A 217 -10.83 -16.62 1.86
C THR A 217 -12.13 -17.43 1.98
N GLY A 218 -13.24 -16.94 1.44
CA GLY A 218 -14.52 -17.66 1.51
C GLY A 218 -15.12 -17.71 2.93
N ARG A 219 -16.11 -18.58 3.10
CA ARG A 219 -16.86 -18.83 4.35
C ARG A 219 -17.28 -20.29 4.43
N GLY A 220 -17.58 -20.74 5.65
CA GLY A 220 -18.17 -22.06 5.88
C GLY A 220 -17.21 -23.18 5.46
N ALA A 221 -17.72 -24.19 4.75
CA ALA A 221 -16.92 -25.34 4.32
C ALA A 221 -15.72 -24.97 3.42
N ASN A 222 -15.80 -23.83 2.72
CA ASN A 222 -14.76 -23.35 1.81
C ASN A 222 -13.89 -22.25 2.45
N GLU A 223 -13.94 -22.06 3.78
CA GLU A 223 -13.11 -21.07 4.46
C GLU A 223 -11.63 -21.49 4.43
N LYS A 224 -10.82 -20.70 3.73
CA LYS A 224 -9.36 -20.83 3.74
C LYS A 224 -8.79 -20.08 4.94
N LYS A 225 -7.77 -20.64 5.59
CA LYS A 225 -7.03 -19.95 6.66
C LYS A 225 -6.10 -18.90 6.05
N LEU A 226 -6.18 -17.65 6.53
CA LEU A 226 -5.23 -16.59 6.22
C LEU A 226 -4.14 -16.58 7.29
N GLU A 227 -2.88 -16.60 6.91
CA GLU A 227 -1.79 -16.15 7.78
C GLU A 227 -1.35 -14.77 7.31
N LEU A 228 -1.21 -13.83 8.24
CA LEU A 228 -0.89 -12.44 7.92
C LEU A 228 0.27 -11.95 8.77
N GLU A 229 1.30 -11.46 8.10
CA GLU A 229 2.41 -10.73 8.73
C GLU A 229 2.39 -9.28 8.26
N TYR A 230 2.40 -8.35 9.21
CA TYR A 230 2.46 -6.92 8.95
C TYR A 230 3.73 -6.35 9.53
N GLN A 231 4.64 -5.90 8.67
CA GLN A 231 5.80 -5.11 9.06
C GLN A 231 5.50 -3.62 8.94
N GLY A 232 5.88 -2.83 9.95
CA GLY A 232 5.82 -1.37 9.86
C GLY A 232 6.78 -0.66 10.81
N SER A 233 6.94 0.65 10.61
CA SER A 233 7.88 1.48 11.38
C SER A 233 7.19 2.38 12.41
N SER A 234 5.86 2.36 12.48
CA SER A 234 5.09 3.05 13.52
C SER A 234 3.86 2.25 13.89
N ILE A 235 3.60 2.20 15.19
CA ILE A 235 2.55 1.37 15.78
C ILE A 235 1.48 2.29 16.36
N GLY A 236 0.21 2.02 16.01
CA GLY A 236 -0.93 2.78 16.49
C GLY A 236 -1.61 2.13 17.69
N GLN A 237 -2.57 2.83 18.27
CA GLN A 237 -3.44 2.22 19.28
C GLN A 237 -4.30 1.15 18.63
N TYR A 238 -4.30 -0.05 19.24
CA TYR A 238 -5.06 -1.19 18.76
C TYR A 238 -6.21 -1.51 19.71
N THR A 239 -7.34 -1.85 19.11
CA THR A 239 -8.46 -2.51 19.78
C THR A 239 -8.69 -3.85 19.09
N THR A 240 -9.26 -4.82 19.82
CA THR A 240 -9.69 -6.10 19.24
C THR A 240 -10.63 -5.86 18.05
N GLN A 241 -11.57 -4.93 18.20
CA GLN A 241 -12.51 -4.55 17.15
C GLN A 241 -11.80 -4.09 15.87
N TRP A 242 -10.88 -3.14 15.96
CA TRP A 242 -10.22 -2.58 14.77
C TRP A 242 -9.26 -3.58 14.10
N MET A 243 -8.54 -4.38 14.90
CA MET A 243 -7.67 -5.41 14.32
C MET A 243 -8.47 -6.49 13.59
N ASN A 244 -9.61 -6.92 14.13
CA ASN A 244 -10.51 -7.83 13.43
C ASN A 244 -11.14 -7.18 12.20
N GLU A 245 -11.49 -5.90 12.25
CA GLU A 245 -12.02 -5.15 11.09
C GLU A 245 -11.01 -5.11 9.94
N PHE A 246 -9.75 -4.80 10.25
CA PHE A 246 -8.66 -4.83 9.28
C PHE A 246 -8.42 -6.24 8.75
N TYR A 247 -8.35 -7.24 9.64
CA TYR A 247 -8.13 -8.63 9.27
C TYR A 247 -9.26 -9.19 8.38
N HIS A 248 -10.51 -8.86 8.70
CA HIS A 248 -11.68 -9.19 7.86
C HIS A 248 -11.55 -8.59 6.45
N SER A 249 -11.02 -7.38 6.35
CA SER A 249 -10.72 -6.75 5.07
C SER A 249 -9.56 -7.42 4.33
N ALA A 250 -8.52 -7.84 5.05
CA ALA A 250 -7.38 -8.58 4.51
C ALA A 250 -7.78 -9.97 3.97
N LYS A 251 -8.84 -10.57 4.52
CA LYS A 251 -9.48 -11.80 3.99
C LYS A 251 -10.27 -11.58 2.69
N GLY A 252 -10.42 -10.35 2.21
CA GLY A 252 -11.27 -10.04 1.04
C GLY A 252 -12.78 -10.23 1.30
N GLU A 253 -13.17 -10.36 2.57
CA GLU A 253 -14.57 -10.48 2.96
C GLU A 253 -15.29 -9.13 2.95
N SER A 254 -16.58 -9.12 2.61
CA SER A 254 -17.32 -7.86 2.48
C SER A 254 -17.30 -7.06 3.77
N ALA A 255 -16.97 -5.77 3.63
CA ALA A 255 -17.11 -4.79 4.70
C ALA A 255 -18.57 -4.59 5.14
N GLN A 256 -19.53 -4.89 4.25
CA GLN A 256 -20.95 -4.86 4.61
C GLN A 256 -21.27 -5.97 5.61
N ASP A 257 -20.84 -7.20 5.36
CA ASP A 257 -21.03 -8.32 6.28
C ASP A 257 -20.40 -8.06 7.66
N TRP A 258 -19.29 -7.32 7.69
CA TRP A 258 -18.70 -6.86 8.95
C TRP A 258 -19.66 -5.93 9.70
N LEU A 259 -20.29 -4.97 9.02
CA LEU A 259 -21.22 -4.03 9.63
C LEU A 259 -22.58 -4.65 9.99
N ASP A 260 -23.01 -5.71 9.31
CA ASP A 260 -24.23 -6.46 9.63
C ASP A 260 -24.12 -7.19 10.99
N LYS A 261 -22.90 -7.52 11.43
CA LYS A 261 -22.68 -8.08 12.76
C LYS A 261 -22.86 -7.00 13.83
N PRO A 262 -23.66 -7.25 14.90
CA PRO A 262 -23.84 -6.30 15.99
C PRO A 262 -22.51 -5.84 16.57
N LYS A 263 -22.39 -4.53 16.84
CA LYS A 263 -21.17 -3.93 17.41
C LYS A 263 -20.71 -4.64 18.69
N SER A 264 -21.66 -4.99 19.57
CA SER A 264 -21.41 -5.72 20.81
C SER A 264 -20.78 -7.11 20.59
N ARG A 265 -21.07 -7.78 19.47
CA ARG A 265 -20.43 -9.05 19.09
C ARG A 265 -19.02 -8.80 18.58
N ARG A 266 -18.83 -7.77 17.75
CA ARG A 266 -17.52 -7.43 17.16
C ARG A 266 -16.49 -6.99 18.21
N GLU A 267 -16.91 -6.26 19.22
CA GLU A 267 -16.03 -5.79 20.31
C GLU A 267 -15.56 -6.93 21.24
N LYS A 268 -16.33 -8.02 21.32
CA LYS A 268 -16.02 -9.20 22.13
C LYS A 268 -15.15 -10.23 21.42
N LEU A 269 -14.84 -10.02 20.13
CA LEU A 269 -13.96 -10.94 19.40
C LEU A 269 -12.55 -10.91 20.02
N PRO A 270 -11.89 -12.08 20.15
CA PRO A 270 -10.47 -12.12 20.48
C PRO A 270 -9.66 -11.45 19.37
N TYR A 271 -8.40 -11.11 19.65
CA TYR A 271 -7.50 -10.64 18.60
C TYR A 271 -7.36 -11.68 17.47
N PRO A 272 -7.28 -11.25 16.19
CA PRO A 272 -7.09 -12.17 15.08
C PRO A 272 -5.69 -12.79 15.09
N GLU A 273 -5.55 -13.95 14.46
CA GLU A 273 -4.27 -14.63 14.27
C GLU A 273 -3.43 -13.90 13.22
N MET A 274 -2.59 -12.96 13.68
CA MET A 274 -1.67 -12.22 12.82
C MET A 274 -0.39 -11.85 13.55
N LYS A 275 0.69 -11.62 12.80
CA LYS A 275 1.97 -11.19 13.34
C LYS A 275 2.22 -9.72 13.01
N VAL A 276 2.59 -8.94 14.02
CA VAL A 276 3.04 -7.56 13.85
C VAL A 276 4.56 -7.53 14.03
N LEU A 277 5.28 -7.24 12.95
CA LEU A 277 6.73 -7.18 12.98
C LEU A 277 7.18 -5.76 13.37
N PHE A 278 7.91 -5.65 14.48
CA PHE A 278 8.48 -4.40 14.98
C PHE A 278 9.80 -4.68 15.70
N PRO A 279 10.87 -3.87 15.51
CA PRO A 279 12.18 -4.19 16.06
C PRO A 279 12.19 -4.10 17.60
N THR A 280 12.83 -5.08 18.23
CA THR A 280 13.13 -5.05 19.66
C THR A 280 14.24 -4.04 19.97
N LEU A 281 14.39 -3.66 21.25
CA LEU A 281 15.51 -2.83 21.69
C LEU A 281 16.86 -3.47 21.40
N ALA A 282 16.97 -4.80 21.52
CA ALA A 282 18.19 -5.53 21.16
C ALA A 282 18.52 -5.37 19.68
N THR A 283 17.52 -5.53 18.80
CA THR A 283 17.67 -5.30 17.35
C THR A 283 18.08 -3.87 17.04
N VAL A 284 17.46 -2.88 17.68
CA VAL A 284 17.86 -1.46 17.54
C VAL A 284 19.32 -1.25 17.94
N ARG A 285 19.74 -1.75 19.11
CA ARG A 285 21.13 -1.64 19.59
C ARG A 285 22.14 -2.38 18.73
N SER A 286 21.74 -3.44 18.07
CA SER A 286 22.59 -4.18 17.13
C SER A 286 22.68 -3.55 15.73
N SER A 287 21.86 -2.53 15.44
CA SER A 287 21.84 -1.87 14.14
C SER A 287 23.01 -0.90 13.97
N GLN A 288 23.33 -0.55 12.72
CA GLN A 288 24.43 0.32 12.30
C GLN A 288 24.51 1.64 13.06
N HIS A 289 23.37 2.18 13.46
CA HIS A 289 23.26 3.47 14.15
C HIS A 289 22.71 3.35 15.58
N GLU A 290 22.61 2.11 16.10
CA GLU A 290 22.14 1.81 17.44
C GLU A 290 20.82 2.56 17.78
N GLU A 291 20.68 3.05 19.00
CA GLU A 291 19.49 3.82 19.43
C GLU A 291 19.32 5.14 18.66
N ARG A 292 20.42 5.75 18.16
CA ARG A 292 20.35 6.98 17.35
C ARG A 292 19.69 6.74 15.99
N GLY A 293 19.77 5.51 15.47
CA GLY A 293 19.06 5.07 14.27
C GLY A 293 17.54 4.90 14.46
N GLY A 294 17.07 4.84 15.72
CA GLY A 294 15.67 4.61 16.06
C GLY A 294 14.73 5.79 15.76
N GLY A 295 15.24 6.94 15.30
CA GLY A 295 14.44 8.15 15.04
C GLY A 295 13.35 8.00 13.96
N THR A 296 13.33 6.90 13.21
CA THR A 296 12.32 6.59 12.20
C THR A 296 11.35 5.47 12.63
N ILE A 297 11.52 4.96 13.86
CA ILE A 297 10.76 3.86 14.47
C ILE A 297 9.94 4.40 15.65
N PHE A 298 8.61 4.31 15.57
CA PHE A 298 7.72 5.00 16.51
C PHE A 298 6.74 4.06 17.23
N LEU A 299 6.97 3.87 18.53
CA LEU A 299 6.04 3.22 19.46
C LEU A 299 6.10 3.97 20.80
N ARG A 300 4.95 4.49 21.26
CA ARG A 300 4.90 5.22 22.54
C ARG A 300 4.88 4.24 23.70
N ARG A 301 5.69 4.49 24.74
CA ARG A 301 5.74 3.66 25.96
C ARG A 301 4.34 3.46 26.57
N ALA A 302 3.58 4.53 26.79
CA ALA A 302 2.23 4.46 27.35
C ALA A 302 1.26 3.57 26.52
N GLN A 303 1.48 3.48 25.20
CA GLN A 303 0.70 2.61 24.34
C GLN A 303 1.13 1.15 24.48
N TRP A 304 2.44 0.89 24.47
CA TRP A 304 2.99 -0.45 24.70
C TRP A 304 2.62 -0.99 26.08
N GLU A 305 2.60 -0.14 27.10
CA GLU A 305 2.30 -0.49 28.50
C GLU A 305 0.80 -0.59 28.81
N ALA A 306 -0.08 -0.17 27.90
CA ALA A 306 -1.51 -0.25 28.12
C ALA A 306 -1.97 -1.71 28.38
N ARG A 307 -2.90 -1.88 29.32
CA ARG A 307 -3.35 -3.20 29.80
C ARG A 307 -3.77 -4.14 28.67
N ASN A 308 -4.51 -3.63 27.70
CA ASN A 308 -5.09 -4.43 26.61
C ASN A 308 -4.27 -4.41 25.32
N PHE A 309 -3.06 -3.84 25.34
CA PHE A 309 -2.20 -3.80 24.16
C PHE A 309 -1.75 -5.22 23.75
N PRO A 310 -1.90 -5.63 22.48
CA PRO A 310 -1.72 -7.02 22.05
C PRO A 310 -0.25 -7.39 21.88
N ARG A 311 0.54 -7.34 22.95
CA ARG A 311 1.99 -7.61 22.95
C ARG A 311 2.31 -9.01 22.43
N GLN A 312 1.43 -9.98 22.66
CA GLN A 312 1.59 -11.36 22.20
C GLN A 312 1.57 -11.53 20.68
N LEU A 313 1.11 -10.52 19.93
CA LEU A 313 1.12 -10.53 18.46
C LEU A 313 2.42 -9.97 17.88
N PHE A 314 3.32 -9.43 18.72
CA PHE A 314 4.53 -8.77 18.25
C PHE A 314 5.67 -9.76 18.09
N TYR A 315 6.36 -9.63 16.97
CA TYR A 315 7.55 -10.41 16.63
C TYR A 315 8.68 -9.45 16.25
N ASP A 316 9.90 -9.85 16.56
CA ASP A 316 11.08 -9.05 16.26
C ASP A 316 11.29 -8.92 14.75
N SER A 317 11.62 -7.71 14.31
CA SER A 317 11.76 -7.36 12.90
C SER A 317 13.24 -7.19 12.56
N ARG A 318 13.84 -8.20 11.94
CA ARG A 318 15.26 -8.23 11.58
C ARG A 318 15.44 -8.11 10.08
N SER A 319 16.17 -7.10 9.66
CA SER A 319 16.56 -6.87 8.27
C SER A 319 17.39 -8.06 7.76
N LYS A 320 17.14 -8.49 6.52
CA LYS A 320 18.06 -9.38 5.79
C LYS A 320 19.11 -8.59 4.98
N ALA A 321 18.93 -7.28 4.84
CA ALA A 321 19.85 -6.37 4.15
C ALA A 321 21.03 -5.92 5.03
N GLY A 322 21.32 -6.63 6.12
CA GLY A 322 22.42 -6.36 7.05
C GLY A 322 21.94 -5.83 8.39
N ASN A 323 22.80 -5.05 9.06
CA ASN A 323 22.53 -4.48 10.38
C ASN A 323 21.73 -3.16 10.29
N THR A 324 20.73 -3.06 9.43
CA THR A 324 19.94 -1.84 9.26
C THR A 324 18.53 -1.99 9.83
N LEU A 325 17.92 -0.86 10.19
CA LEU A 325 16.52 -0.82 10.63
C LEU A 325 15.60 -0.71 9.41
N MET A 326 14.45 -1.37 9.50
CA MET A 326 13.45 -1.36 8.43
C MET A 326 12.47 -0.19 8.61
N HIS A 327 12.52 0.74 7.65
CA HIS A 327 11.46 1.73 7.43
C HIS A 327 10.51 1.30 6.30
N THR A 328 10.64 0.06 5.82
CA THR A 328 9.62 -0.60 5.05
C THR A 328 8.30 -0.65 5.80
N LYS A 329 7.25 -0.90 5.05
CA LYS A 329 5.96 -1.31 5.60
C LYS A 329 5.42 -2.31 4.60
N MET A 330 5.18 -3.52 5.01
CA MET A 330 4.75 -4.59 4.11
C MET A 330 3.69 -5.45 4.78
N ILE A 331 2.81 -6.01 3.96
CA ILE A 331 1.96 -7.12 4.38
C ILE A 331 2.31 -8.30 3.48
N ILE A 332 2.50 -9.44 4.09
CA ILE A 332 2.61 -10.72 3.40
C ILE A 332 1.49 -11.58 3.95
N THR A 333 0.71 -12.18 3.05
CA THR A 333 -0.28 -13.17 3.40
C THR A 333 0.00 -14.48 2.71
N THR A 334 -0.35 -15.56 3.40
CA THR A 334 -0.48 -16.88 2.80
C THR A 334 -1.88 -17.41 3.10
N VAL A 335 -2.40 -18.23 2.19
CA VAL A 335 -3.72 -18.82 2.26
C VAL A 335 -3.56 -20.33 2.17
N SER A 336 -4.09 -21.05 3.15
CA SER A 336 -4.08 -22.52 3.16
C SER A 336 -5.49 -23.07 3.32
N SER A 337 -5.85 -24.09 2.53
CA SER A 337 -7.08 -24.84 2.76
C SER A 337 -7.01 -25.52 4.14
N GLN A 338 -8.07 -25.41 4.94
CA GLN A 338 -8.17 -26.23 6.13
C GLN A 338 -8.29 -27.68 5.68
N LYS A 339 -7.30 -28.52 5.97
CA LYS A 339 -7.51 -29.97 5.86
C LYS A 339 -8.68 -30.33 6.78
N PRO A 340 -9.69 -31.09 6.32
CA PRO A 340 -10.66 -31.66 7.23
C PRO A 340 -9.86 -32.40 8.30
N SER A 341 -10.09 -32.09 9.57
CA SER A 341 -9.51 -32.88 10.66
C SER A 341 -9.90 -34.33 10.38
N SER A 342 -8.93 -35.19 10.11
CA SER A 342 -9.16 -36.63 10.06
C SER A 342 -9.55 -37.05 11.47
N SER A 343 -10.85 -37.01 11.76
CA SER A 343 -11.42 -37.83 12.80
C SER A 343 -11.02 -39.26 12.44
N LYS A 344 -10.22 -39.88 13.30
CA LYS A 344 -9.96 -41.31 13.23
C LYS A 344 -11.32 -42.01 13.30
N ARG A 345 -11.91 -42.33 12.14
CA ARG A 345 -12.90 -43.39 12.06
C ARG A 345 -12.10 -44.69 12.09
N GLU A 346 -12.17 -45.38 13.23
CA GLU A 346 -11.86 -46.80 13.28
C GLU A 346 -12.67 -47.49 12.18
N VAL A 347 -11.97 -48.09 11.22
CA VAL A 347 -12.56 -48.95 10.22
C VAL A 347 -12.89 -50.26 10.92
N ILE A 348 -14.15 -50.44 11.29
CA ILE A 348 -14.71 -51.77 11.53
C ILE A 348 -15.07 -52.30 10.14
N ASN A 349 -14.28 -53.26 9.63
CA ASN A 349 -14.63 -54.01 8.43
C ASN A 349 -15.89 -54.83 8.72
N VAL A 350 -16.98 -54.51 8.04
CA VAL A 350 -18.07 -55.45 7.81
C VAL A 350 -18.25 -55.52 6.31
N ASP A 351 -17.86 -56.66 5.74
CA ASP A 351 -18.10 -57.03 4.35
C ASP A 351 -19.60 -57.10 4.10
N THR A 352 -20.08 -56.29 3.16
CA THR A 352 -21.31 -56.59 2.40
C THR A 352 -21.18 -55.99 1.00
N ASP A 353 -21.10 -56.89 0.02
CA ASP A 353 -21.23 -56.63 -1.41
C ASP A 353 -22.55 -55.91 -1.72
N SER A 354 -22.49 -54.80 -2.45
CA SER A 354 -23.56 -54.40 -3.37
C SER A 354 -23.04 -53.34 -4.35
N ASP A 355 -23.04 -53.71 -5.63
CA ASP A 355 -22.84 -52.85 -6.79
C ASP A 355 -23.76 -51.63 -6.79
N SER A 356 -23.22 -50.44 -7.05
CA SER A 356 -23.98 -49.34 -7.65
C SER A 356 -23.03 -48.33 -8.29
N ASP A 357 -23.08 -48.28 -9.62
CA ASP A 357 -22.50 -47.23 -10.45
C ASP A 357 -23.06 -45.85 -10.05
N THR A 358 -22.18 -44.90 -9.74
CA THR A 358 -22.51 -43.48 -9.78
C THR A 358 -21.37 -42.71 -10.40
N GLU A 359 -21.76 -41.94 -11.42
CA GLU A 359 -20.96 -41.10 -12.30
C GLU A 359 -19.99 -40.20 -11.53
N ASP A 360 -18.72 -40.24 -11.95
CA ASP A 360 -17.70 -39.28 -11.55
C ASP A 360 -18.11 -37.88 -12.02
N ASP A 361 -18.67 -37.09 -11.11
CA ASP A 361 -18.81 -35.65 -11.27
C ASP A 361 -17.39 -35.08 -11.11
N ASP A 362 -16.67 -34.98 -12.23
CA ASP A 362 -15.38 -34.30 -12.34
C ASP A 362 -15.58 -32.81 -12.01
N ASP A 363 -15.64 -32.49 -10.71
CA ASP A 363 -15.49 -31.15 -10.20
C ASP A 363 -14.14 -30.63 -10.71
N ILE A 364 -14.21 -29.75 -11.71
CA ILE A 364 -13.05 -29.03 -12.24
C ILE A 364 -12.47 -28.21 -11.08
N GLU A 365 -11.49 -28.76 -10.37
CA GLU A 365 -10.70 -28.02 -9.40
C GLU A 365 -9.99 -26.89 -10.15
N VAL A 366 -10.54 -25.68 -10.02
CA VAL A 366 -9.83 -24.46 -10.39
C VAL A 366 -8.61 -24.39 -9.48
N ILE A 367 -7.45 -24.78 -10.01
CA ILE A 367 -6.17 -24.64 -9.32
C ILE A 367 -5.92 -23.14 -9.16
N ASP A 368 -6.29 -22.61 -8.00
CA ASP A 368 -5.89 -21.26 -7.57
C ASP A 368 -4.36 -21.28 -7.40
N ASN A 369 -3.63 -20.89 -8.45
CA ASN A 369 -2.15 -20.84 -8.48
C ASN A 369 -1.53 -19.87 -7.46
N TYR A 370 -2.35 -19.07 -6.78
CA TYR A 370 -1.90 -18.07 -5.81
C TYR A 370 -1.97 -18.61 -4.39
N VAL A 371 -0.82 -18.60 -3.71
CA VAL A 371 -0.70 -19.00 -2.31
C VAL A 371 -0.98 -17.85 -1.35
N GLY A 372 -1.26 -16.64 -1.84
CA GLY A 372 -1.55 -15.45 -1.05
C GLY A 372 -1.32 -14.13 -1.80
N TRP A 373 -1.17 -13.03 -1.07
CA TRP A 373 -0.90 -11.71 -1.65
C TRP A 373 0.10 -10.90 -0.81
N ALA A 374 0.77 -9.97 -1.47
CA ALA A 374 1.72 -9.07 -0.86
C ALA A 374 1.35 -7.60 -1.09
N TYR A 375 1.82 -6.74 -0.19
CA TYR A 375 1.52 -5.32 -0.19
C TYR A 375 2.74 -4.48 0.19
N LEU A 376 3.01 -3.41 -0.57
CA LEU A 376 4.20 -2.57 -0.40
C LEU A 376 3.93 -1.06 -0.60
N GLY A 377 4.59 -0.21 0.22
CA GLY A 377 4.58 1.28 0.14
C GLY A 377 4.44 2.00 1.49
N SER A 378 3.55 3.00 1.70
CA SER A 378 3.64 3.91 2.88
C SER A 378 2.76 3.76 4.18
N HIS A 379 1.56 3.13 4.21
CA HIS A 379 0.82 2.67 5.40
C HIS A 379 1.60 1.92 6.50
N ASN A 380 1.79 2.58 7.64
CA ASN A 380 2.04 1.92 8.92
C ASN A 380 0.77 1.20 9.38
N PHE A 381 0.92 0.14 10.18
CA PHE A 381 -0.22 -0.62 10.70
C PHE A 381 -0.95 0.17 11.77
N THR A 382 -1.79 1.12 11.36
CA THR A 382 -2.50 2.03 12.28
C THR A 382 -3.90 2.35 11.75
N PRO A 383 -4.88 2.58 12.64
CA PRO A 383 -6.19 3.09 12.24
C PRO A 383 -6.11 4.43 11.48
N SER A 384 -5.14 5.27 11.83
CA SER A 384 -4.95 6.56 11.15
C SER A 384 -4.56 6.42 9.67
N ALA A 385 -3.85 5.34 9.32
CA ALA A 385 -3.36 5.04 7.99
C ALA A 385 -4.41 4.31 7.14
N TRP A 386 -5.06 3.31 7.73
CA TRP A 386 -5.97 2.40 7.04
C TRP A 386 -7.44 2.78 7.16
N GLY A 387 -7.76 3.62 8.12
CA GLY A 387 -9.12 4.04 8.44
C GLY A 387 -9.81 3.19 9.48
N THR A 388 -10.97 3.68 9.90
CA THR A 388 -11.92 2.97 10.76
C THR A 388 -13.29 2.99 10.10
N LEU A 389 -13.89 1.81 9.92
CA LEU A 389 -15.23 1.63 9.39
C LEU A 389 -16.26 1.74 10.52
N SER A 390 -17.34 2.47 10.25
CA SER A 390 -18.40 2.76 11.22
C SER A 390 -19.74 2.94 10.51
N GLY A 391 -20.80 3.22 11.28
CA GLY A 391 -22.16 3.31 10.75
C GLY A 391 -22.84 1.95 10.67
N SER A 392 -23.69 1.78 9.66
CA SER A 392 -24.42 0.54 9.37
C SER A 392 -24.13 0.06 7.94
N ALA A 393 -24.54 -1.17 7.62
CA ALA A 393 -24.47 -1.68 6.26
C ALA A 393 -25.22 -0.80 5.23
N PHE A 394 -26.27 -0.10 5.67
CA PHE A 394 -27.01 0.84 4.83
C PHE A 394 -26.33 2.22 4.73
N ASN A 395 -25.81 2.73 5.86
CA ASN A 395 -25.13 4.03 5.94
C ASN A 395 -23.69 3.87 6.44
N PRO A 396 -22.77 3.34 5.61
CA PRO A 396 -21.39 3.10 6.02
C PRO A 396 -20.58 4.40 5.99
N VAL A 397 -19.65 4.52 6.94
CA VAL A 397 -18.72 5.65 7.03
C VAL A 397 -17.30 5.15 7.26
N MET A 398 -16.37 5.55 6.38
CA MET A 398 -14.94 5.32 6.52
C MET A 398 -14.24 6.61 6.93
N ASN A 399 -13.59 6.61 8.10
CA ASN A 399 -12.82 7.76 8.58
C ASN A 399 -11.34 7.48 8.45
N ILE A 400 -10.62 8.33 7.72
CA ILE A 400 -9.17 8.23 7.55
C ILE A 400 -8.52 9.56 7.93
N ARG A 401 -7.43 9.51 8.69
CA ARG A 401 -6.69 10.70 9.10
C ARG A 401 -5.51 11.03 8.18
N ASN A 402 -4.94 10.04 7.49
CA ASN A 402 -3.72 10.23 6.68
C ASN A 402 -3.96 9.96 5.19
N TYR A 403 -3.26 10.69 4.31
CA TYR A 403 -3.10 10.32 2.90
C TYR A 403 -1.96 9.31 2.74
N ARG A 404 -2.19 8.18 2.06
CA ARG A 404 -1.18 7.13 1.77
C ARG A 404 -1.49 6.43 0.44
N THR A 405 -0.49 5.93 -0.29
CA THR A 405 -0.64 5.31 -1.64
C THR A 405 0.25 4.10 -1.74
N ARG A 406 -0.22 3.01 -2.37
CA ARG A 406 0.48 1.73 -2.44
C ARG A 406 -0.01 0.77 -3.50
N ASN A 407 0.82 -0.20 -3.86
CA ASN A 407 0.43 -1.32 -4.71
C ASN A 407 0.24 -2.61 -3.90
N SER A 408 -0.65 -3.46 -4.39
CA SER A 408 -0.86 -4.84 -3.95
C SER A 408 -0.66 -5.77 -5.14
N VAL A 409 -0.06 -6.93 -4.88
CA VAL A 409 0.32 -7.90 -5.91
C VAL A 409 -0.08 -9.28 -5.40
N PRO A 410 -0.74 -10.13 -6.20
CA PRO A 410 -0.86 -11.54 -5.87
C PRO A 410 0.53 -12.21 -5.92
N PHE A 411 0.79 -13.23 -5.11
CA PHE A 411 2.06 -13.96 -5.14
C PHE A 411 1.81 -15.43 -5.50
N GLU A 412 2.45 -15.91 -6.57
CA GLU A 412 2.43 -17.31 -6.97
C GLU A 412 3.44 -18.10 -6.14
N GLY A 413 3.01 -19.25 -5.61
CA GLY A 413 3.86 -20.10 -4.79
C GLY A 413 4.82 -20.89 -5.68
N TYR A 414 6.04 -20.40 -5.89
CA TYR A 414 7.11 -21.27 -6.36
C TYR A 414 7.59 -22.12 -5.19
N CYS A 415 7.22 -23.41 -5.19
CA CYS A 415 7.98 -24.42 -4.46
C CYS A 415 9.38 -24.51 -5.10
N ALA A 416 10.30 -23.67 -4.63
CA ALA A 416 11.72 -23.84 -4.93
C ALA A 416 12.22 -25.07 -4.16
N SER A 417 12.04 -26.25 -4.75
CA SER A 417 13.01 -27.32 -4.52
C SER A 417 14.33 -26.87 -5.15
N GLY A 418 15.30 -26.52 -4.31
CA GLY A 418 16.69 -26.36 -4.72
C GLY A 418 17.07 -25.04 -5.41
N THR A 419 17.98 -24.34 -4.75
CA THR A 419 18.99 -23.42 -5.31
C THR A 419 18.55 -22.08 -5.92
N ASN A 420 18.90 -21.03 -5.18
CA ASN A 420 19.36 -19.71 -5.64
C ASN A 420 18.57 -18.96 -6.72
N SER A 421 17.72 -18.05 -6.27
CA SER A 421 17.79 -16.63 -6.68
C SER A 421 16.89 -15.79 -5.78
N ALA A 422 17.48 -14.79 -5.13
CA ALA A 422 16.84 -13.89 -4.19
C ALA A 422 15.93 -12.87 -4.89
N LEU A 423 14.75 -12.65 -4.30
CA LEU A 423 13.94 -11.44 -4.41
C LEU A 423 14.57 -10.28 -3.65
#